data_AF-A0A4P7KVK3-F1
#
_entry.id   AF-A0A4P7KVK3-F1
#
_cell.length_a   1.000
_cell.length_b   1.000
_cell.length_c   1.000
_cell.angle_alpha   90.00
_cell.angle_beta   90.00
_cell.angle_gamma   90.00
#
_symmetry.space_group_name_H-M   'P 1'
#
loop_
_entity.id
_entity.type
_entity.pdbx_description
1 polymer ?
#
loop_
_entity_poly.entity_id
_entity_poly.type
_entity_poly.pdbx_seq_one_letter_code
_entity_poly.pdbx_strand_id
1 'polypeptide(L)'
;MDMLKWTDLSAVAPMHELKTYPMWVGVDLANKIDICAAVKVWQANNGHVHTDAKFWLPEDRLARCSRQIAELYRKWSAMGVLTLTDGEVVDHNQIKEEIITWVSGQTLKEIGFDPWSATQFGLSLAEEGLPLVEVSQTVRNLSEAMKAVEALVYAGNCTTTSTL
;
A
#
# COMPACT_ATOMS: atom_id res chain seq x y z
N MET A 1 13.50 -12.98 -2.43
CA MET A 1 12.13 -12.90 -2.96
C MET A 1 12.10 -13.36 -4.40
N ASP A 2 11.37 -14.44 -4.68
CA ASP A 2 11.23 -15.04 -6.00
C ASP A 2 10.17 -14.29 -6.80
N MET A 3 10.60 -13.51 -7.79
CA MET A 3 9.72 -12.65 -8.58
C MET A 3 8.84 -13.44 -9.55
N LEU A 4 9.23 -14.65 -9.95
CA LEU A 4 8.43 -15.50 -10.84
C LEU A 4 7.20 -16.03 -10.09
N LYS A 5 7.40 -16.48 -8.84
CA LYS A 5 6.28 -16.86 -7.98
C LYS A 5 5.36 -15.69 -7.64
N TRP A 6 5.92 -14.49 -7.50
CA TRP A 6 5.13 -13.28 -7.27
C TRP A 6 4.23 -12.93 -8.47
N THR A 7 4.74 -13.07 -9.70
CA THR A 7 3.94 -12.82 -10.91
C THR A 7 2.89 -13.90 -11.16
N ASP A 8 3.11 -15.12 -10.68
CA ASP A 8 2.18 -16.25 -10.82
C ASP A 8 1.07 -16.27 -9.75
N LEU A 9 1.03 -15.27 -8.85
CA LEU A 9 0.00 -15.19 -7.83
C LEU A 9 -1.38 -15.00 -8.46
N SER A 10 -2.36 -15.75 -7.96
CA SER A 10 -3.74 -15.66 -8.41
C SER A 10 -4.35 -14.29 -8.09
N ALA A 11 -5.43 -13.94 -8.80
CA ALA A 11 -6.22 -12.76 -8.47
C ALA A 11 -6.80 -12.87 -7.06
N VAL A 12 -7.00 -11.72 -6.40
CA VAL A 12 -7.64 -11.68 -5.09
C VAL A 12 -9.08 -12.21 -5.13
N ALA A 13 -9.57 -12.67 -3.98
CA ALA A 13 -10.96 -13.06 -3.81
C ALA A 13 -11.91 -11.88 -4.13
N PRO A 14 -13.17 -12.15 -4.52
CA PRO A 14 -14.11 -11.09 -4.84
C PRO A 14 -14.41 -10.21 -3.61
N MET A 15 -14.68 -8.93 -3.84
CA MET A 15 -14.82 -7.91 -2.78
C MET A 15 -15.89 -8.25 -1.71
N HIS A 16 -16.96 -8.96 -2.08
CA HIS A 16 -17.99 -9.37 -1.12
C HIS A 16 -17.46 -10.38 -0.08
N GLU A 17 -16.49 -11.19 -0.47
CA GLU A 17 -15.81 -12.15 0.41
C GLU A 17 -14.75 -11.44 1.26
N LEU A 18 -13.90 -10.61 0.63
CA LEU A 18 -12.84 -9.86 1.32
C LEU A 18 -13.37 -8.99 2.47
N LYS A 19 -14.56 -8.41 2.32
CA LYS A 19 -15.23 -7.62 3.37
C LYS A 19 -15.46 -8.40 4.67
N THR A 20 -15.56 -9.72 4.60
CA THR A 20 -15.77 -10.60 5.76
C THR A 20 -14.47 -10.90 6.51
N TYR A 21 -13.32 -10.70 5.87
CA TYR A 21 -12.02 -10.98 6.45
C TYR A 21 -11.48 -9.78 7.25
N PRO A 22 -10.74 -10.02 8.35
CA PRO A 22 -10.01 -8.97 9.02
C PRO A 22 -9.00 -8.34 8.06
N MET A 23 -8.91 -7.02 8.10
CA MET A 23 -8.09 -6.22 7.20
C MET A 23 -7.15 -5.30 7.97
N TRP A 24 -5.92 -5.21 7.50
CA TRP A 24 -4.92 -4.25 7.98
C TRP A 24 -4.47 -3.37 6.81
N VAL A 25 -4.01 -2.16 7.14
CA VAL A 25 -3.42 -1.24 6.14
C VAL A 25 -2.04 -0.83 6.60
N GLY A 26 -1.04 -0.96 5.73
CA GLY A 26 0.25 -0.33 5.91
C GLY A 26 0.35 0.89 5.01
N VAL A 27 0.71 2.05 5.57
CA VAL A 27 0.91 3.28 4.83
C VAL A 27 2.38 3.71 4.95
N ASP A 28 3.00 3.94 3.81
CA ASP A 28 4.34 4.50 3.68
C ASP A 28 4.25 5.85 2.97
N LEU A 29 4.35 6.94 3.74
CA LEU A 29 4.31 8.30 3.22
C LEU A 29 5.72 8.84 3.06
N ALA A 30 6.00 9.34 1.87
CA ALA A 30 7.18 10.13 1.60
C ALA A 30 6.94 11.61 1.92
N ASN A 31 7.96 12.27 2.47
CA ASN A 31 7.83 13.63 2.96
C ASN A 31 7.77 14.72 1.85
N LYS A 32 8.26 14.46 0.62
CA LYS A 32 8.34 15.52 -0.43
C LYS A 32 8.19 15.06 -1.88
N ILE A 33 9.08 14.21 -2.38
CA ILE A 33 9.23 13.96 -3.83
C ILE A 33 9.28 12.47 -4.20
N ASP A 34 9.01 11.58 -3.25
CA ASP A 34 9.09 10.14 -3.47
C ASP A 34 7.70 9.50 -3.52
N ILE A 35 7.68 8.26 -3.98
CA ILE A 35 6.46 7.46 -4.12
C ILE A 35 5.85 7.26 -2.73
N CYS A 36 4.57 7.59 -2.59
CA CYS A 36 3.80 7.18 -1.42
C CYS A 36 3.10 5.87 -1.76
N ALA A 37 2.98 4.98 -0.78
CA ALA A 37 2.35 3.68 -0.95
C ALA A 37 1.37 3.39 0.19
N ALA A 38 0.26 2.74 -0.14
CA ALA A 38 -0.63 2.15 0.84
C ALA A 38 -0.99 0.74 0.41
N VAL A 39 -0.90 -0.21 1.33
CA VAL A 39 -1.17 -1.63 1.07
C VAL A 39 -2.20 -2.13 2.06
N LYS A 40 -3.32 -2.61 1.54
CA LYS A 40 -4.30 -3.41 2.28
C LYS A 40 -3.89 -4.86 2.30
N VAL A 41 -4.11 -5.50 3.43
CA VAL A 41 -3.88 -6.91 3.64
C VAL A 41 -5.13 -7.50 4.29
N TRP A 42 -5.76 -8.47 3.64
CA TRP A 42 -6.81 -9.30 4.23
C TRP A 42 -6.25 -10.67 4.55
N GLN A 43 -6.66 -11.23 5.69
CA GLN A 43 -6.31 -12.60 6.06
C GLN A 43 -7.57 -13.46 6.08
N ALA A 44 -7.64 -14.42 5.17
CA ALA A 44 -8.72 -15.40 5.14
C ALA A 44 -8.60 -16.40 6.29
N ASN A 45 -9.72 -17.06 6.64
CA ASN A 45 -9.78 -18.00 7.76
C ASN A 45 -8.85 -19.22 7.61
N ASN A 46 -8.47 -19.56 6.38
CA ASN A 46 -7.52 -20.64 6.07
C ASN A 46 -6.04 -20.19 6.14
N GLY A 47 -5.77 -18.94 6.53
CA GLY A 47 -4.43 -18.35 6.59
C GLY A 47 -3.95 -17.77 5.25
N HIS A 48 -4.75 -17.83 4.18
CA HIS A 48 -4.42 -17.21 2.90
C HIS A 48 -4.48 -15.69 3.00
N VAL A 49 -3.53 -15.01 2.35
CA VAL A 49 -3.40 -13.55 2.41
C VAL A 49 -3.78 -12.93 1.07
N HIS A 50 -4.66 -11.94 1.09
CA HIS A 50 -4.97 -11.11 -0.06
C HIS A 50 -4.37 -9.72 0.15
N THR A 51 -3.81 -9.12 -0.89
CA THR A 51 -3.24 -7.77 -0.82
C THR A 51 -3.74 -6.89 -1.95
N ASP A 52 -3.94 -5.62 -1.66
CA ASP A 52 -4.26 -4.59 -2.65
C ASP A 52 -3.41 -3.36 -2.36
N ALA A 53 -2.70 -2.86 -3.37
CA ALA A 53 -1.74 -1.78 -3.22
C ALA A 53 -2.11 -0.58 -4.09
N LYS A 54 -1.93 0.61 -3.51
CA LYS A 54 -2.03 1.88 -4.21
C LYS A 54 -0.71 2.63 -4.09
N PHE A 55 -0.30 3.23 -5.19
CA PHE A 55 0.91 4.01 -5.28
C PHE A 55 0.57 5.40 -5.82
N TRP A 56 1.16 6.44 -5.22
CA TRP A 56 0.99 7.83 -5.63
C TRP A 56 2.35 8.45 -5.93
N LEU A 57 2.41 9.24 -6.99
CA LEU A 57 3.61 9.98 -7.40
C LEU A 57 3.24 11.37 -7.94
N PRO A 58 3.92 12.45 -7.51
CA PRO A 58 3.68 13.77 -8.08
C PRO A 58 4.21 13.84 -9.53
N GLU A 59 3.41 14.37 -10.45
CA GLU A 59 3.75 14.41 -11.88
C GLU A 59 5.03 15.22 -12.14
N ASP A 60 5.31 16.26 -11.36
CA ASP A 60 6.52 17.09 -11.49
C ASP A 60 7.82 16.30 -11.27
N ARG A 61 7.75 15.14 -10.58
CA ARG A 61 8.90 14.23 -10.49
C ARG A 61 9.28 13.67 -11.85
N LEU A 62 8.34 13.50 -12.77
CA LEU A 62 8.60 13.03 -14.13
C LEU A 62 9.52 13.99 -14.89
N ALA A 63 9.41 15.30 -14.64
CA ALA A 63 10.27 16.30 -15.25
C ALA A 63 11.71 16.30 -14.68
N ARG A 64 11.88 15.83 -13.43
CA ARG A 64 13.18 15.82 -12.73
C ARG A 64 13.96 14.51 -12.90
N CYS A 65 13.29 13.44 -13.34
CA CYS A 65 13.92 12.13 -13.55
C CYS A 65 14.40 11.94 -15.01
N SER A 66 15.20 10.89 -15.26
CA SER A 66 15.64 10.59 -16.62
C SER A 66 14.46 10.24 -17.52
N ARG A 67 14.58 10.49 -18.83
CA ARG A 67 13.50 10.20 -19.81
C ARG A 67 13.01 8.75 -19.73
N GLN A 68 13.92 7.81 -19.48
CA GLN A 68 13.61 6.39 -19.33
C GLN A 68 12.74 6.11 -18.10
N ILE A 69 13.07 6.74 -16.97
CA ILE A 69 12.31 6.61 -15.72
C ILE A 69 10.93 7.27 -15.85
N ALA A 70 10.86 8.45 -16.49
CA ALA A 70 9.60 9.14 -16.74
C ALA A 70 8.66 8.30 -17.62
N GLU A 71 9.18 7.66 -18.67
CA GLU A 71 8.41 6.75 -19.52
C GLU A 71 7.90 5.52 -18.75
N LEU A 72 8.68 4.98 -17.81
CA LEU A 72 8.25 3.87 -16.95
C LEU A 72 7.08 4.27 -16.03
N TYR A 73 7.18 5.41 -15.35
CA TYR A 73 6.10 5.88 -14.49
C TYR A 73 4.83 6.20 -15.26
N ARG A 74 4.94 6.78 -16.46
CA ARG A 74 3.78 6.98 -17.34
C ARG A 74 3.13 5.66 -17.77
N LYS A 75 3.92 4.62 -18.04
CA LYS A 75 3.38 3.29 -18.33
C LYS A 75 2.64 2.71 -17.13
N TRP A 76 3.21 2.78 -15.93
CA TRP A 76 2.55 2.31 -14.72
C TRP A 76 1.27 3.09 -14.41
N SER A 77 1.25 4.38 -14.74
CA SER A 77 0.03 5.19 -14.65
C SER A 77 -1.02 4.78 -15.67
N ALA A 78 -0.62 4.55 -16.92
CA ALA A 78 -1.53 4.03 -17.96
C ALA A 78 -2.07 2.62 -17.65
N MET A 79 -1.31 1.81 -16.90
CA MET A 79 -1.74 0.49 -16.41
C MET A 79 -2.63 0.57 -15.15
N GLY A 80 -2.84 1.76 -14.58
CA GLY A 80 -3.62 1.93 -13.35
C GLY A 80 -2.93 1.45 -12.08
N VAL A 81 -1.62 1.15 -12.14
CA VAL A 81 -0.82 0.72 -10.98
C VAL A 81 -0.28 1.93 -10.20
N LEU A 82 -0.06 3.06 -10.89
CA LEU A 82 0.48 4.28 -10.31
C LEU A 82 -0.46 5.48 -10.54
N THR A 83 -0.92 6.10 -9.46
CA THR A 83 -1.69 7.34 -9.54
C THR A 83 -0.74 8.52 -9.61
N LEU A 84 -0.78 9.27 -10.71
CA LEU A 84 -0.08 10.55 -10.81
C LEU A 84 -0.96 11.62 -10.17
N THR A 85 -0.41 12.35 -9.21
CA THR A 85 -1.06 13.49 -8.56
C THR A 85 -0.51 14.78 -9.14
N ASP A 86 -1.39 15.76 -9.36
CA ASP A 86 -1.01 17.07 -9.87
C ASP A 86 -0.17 17.84 -8.82
N GLY A 87 0.91 18.50 -9.27
CA GLY A 87 1.73 19.40 -8.45
C GLY A 87 3.10 18.86 -8.04
N GLU A 88 3.83 19.66 -7.25
CA GLU A 88 5.22 19.38 -6.84
C GLU A 88 5.34 18.37 -5.69
N VAL A 89 4.30 18.22 -4.87
CA VAL A 89 4.27 17.39 -3.66
C VAL A 89 2.91 16.69 -3.58
N VAL A 90 2.91 15.43 -3.13
CA VAL A 90 1.67 14.69 -2.92
C VAL A 90 0.93 15.25 -1.70
N ASP A 91 -0.33 15.64 -1.88
CA ASP A 91 -1.16 16.11 -0.77
C ASP A 91 -1.55 14.93 0.14
N HIS A 92 -1.04 14.97 1.38
CA HIS A 92 -1.35 13.95 2.38
C HIS A 92 -2.84 13.92 2.75
N ASN A 93 -3.57 15.05 2.60
CA ASN A 93 -5.02 15.08 2.81
C ASN A 93 -5.76 14.32 1.71
N GLN A 94 -5.32 14.45 0.45
CA GLN A 94 -5.88 13.69 -0.66
C GLN A 94 -5.68 12.18 -0.45
N ILE A 95 -4.45 11.77 -0.05
CA ILE A 95 -4.18 10.37 0.29
C ILE A 95 -5.07 9.92 1.46
N LYS A 96 -5.25 10.76 2.48
CA LYS A 96 -6.10 10.47 3.65
C LYS A 96 -7.53 10.16 3.21
N GLU A 97 -8.16 11.06 2.47
CA GLU A 97 -9.54 10.91 2.00
C GLU A 97 -9.71 9.67 1.11
N GLU A 98 -8.73 9.42 0.24
CA GLU A 98 -8.74 8.25 -0.62
C GLU A 98 -8.62 6.95 0.20
N ILE A 99 -7.74 6.91 1.20
CA ILE A 99 -7.59 5.76 2.10
C ILE A 99 -8.87 5.53 2.90
N ILE A 100 -9.47 6.56 3.49
CA ILE A 100 -10.74 6.48 4.23
C ILE A 100 -11.82 5.86 3.35
N THR A 101 -11.97 6.37 2.12
CA THR A 101 -12.93 5.85 1.15
C THR A 101 -12.63 4.41 0.76
N TRP A 102 -11.34 4.06 0.61
CA TRP A 102 -10.86 2.75 0.18
C TRP A 102 -10.93 1.68 1.27
N VAL A 103 -11.00 2.06 2.55
CA VAL A 103 -11.23 1.14 3.69
C VAL A 103 -12.69 1.11 4.16
N SER A 104 -13.49 2.11 3.77
CA SER A 104 -14.89 2.22 4.19
C SER A 104 -15.71 0.98 3.82
N GLY A 105 -16.54 0.52 4.75
CA GLY A 105 -17.40 -0.65 4.59
C GLY A 105 -16.67 -2.00 4.60
N GLN A 106 -15.44 -2.06 5.13
CA GLN A 106 -14.66 -3.27 5.35
C GLN A 106 -14.29 -3.46 6.82
N THR A 107 -13.84 -4.66 7.18
CA THR A 107 -13.49 -5.01 8.57
C THR A 107 -12.06 -4.59 8.90
N LEU A 108 -11.83 -3.28 8.94
CA LEU A 108 -10.55 -2.69 9.32
C LEU A 108 -10.22 -3.00 10.79
N LYS A 109 -9.04 -3.56 11.03
CA LYS A 109 -8.48 -3.78 12.36
C LYS A 109 -7.60 -2.63 12.78
N GLU A 110 -6.54 -2.37 12.02
CA GLU A 110 -5.52 -1.38 12.35
C GLU A 110 -4.87 -0.82 11.07
N ILE A 111 -4.45 0.44 11.15
CA ILE A 111 -3.64 1.10 10.13
C ILE A 111 -2.25 1.35 10.73
N GLY A 112 -1.24 0.70 10.17
CA GLY A 112 0.17 0.89 10.48
C GLY A 112 0.75 2.07 9.70
N PHE A 113 1.42 2.99 10.37
CA PHE A 113 2.14 4.11 9.73
C PHE A 113 3.48 4.38 10.42
N ASP A 114 4.42 5.00 9.70
CA ASP A 114 5.70 5.42 10.28
C ASP A 114 5.54 6.77 11.01
N PRO A 115 5.79 6.83 12.33
CA PRO A 115 5.69 8.08 13.08
C PRO A 115 6.65 9.17 12.57
N TRP A 116 7.75 8.84 11.89
CA TRP A 116 8.76 9.83 11.45
C TRP A 116 8.34 10.65 10.21
N SER A 117 7.63 10.04 9.26
CA SER A 117 7.22 10.70 8.02
C SER A 117 5.75 11.10 8.01
N ALA A 118 4.93 10.48 8.86
CA ALA A 118 3.48 10.58 8.78
C ALA A 118 2.82 11.05 10.10
N THR A 119 3.52 11.77 10.98
CA THR A 119 2.95 12.19 12.28
C THR A 119 1.66 13.00 12.12
N GLN A 120 1.66 14.01 11.23
CA GLN A 120 0.47 14.86 10.99
C GLN A 120 -0.69 14.06 10.36
N PHE A 121 -0.35 13.13 9.46
CA PHE A 121 -1.31 12.24 8.83
C PHE A 121 -1.95 11.27 9.84
N GLY A 122 -1.14 10.67 10.72
CA GLY A 122 -1.60 9.79 11.78
C GLY A 122 -2.53 10.51 12.76
N LEU A 123 -2.18 11.72 13.19
CA LEU A 123 -3.06 12.55 14.02
C LEU A 123 -4.40 12.83 13.34
N SER A 124 -4.37 13.19 12.05
CA SER A 124 -5.60 13.48 11.30
C SER A 124 -6.48 12.25 11.07
N LEU A 125 -5.91 11.05 10.93
CA LEU A 125 -6.67 9.79 10.89
C LEU A 125 -7.23 9.42 12.26
N ALA A 126 -6.53 9.75 13.34
CA ALA A 126 -6.99 9.49 14.71
C ALA A 126 -8.22 10.33 15.05
N GLU A 127 -8.27 11.57 14.56
CA GLU A 127 -9.43 12.46 14.67
C GLU A 127 -10.68 11.89 13.97
N GLU A 128 -10.51 11.12 12.89
CA GLU A 128 -11.60 10.41 12.20
C GLU A 128 -12.04 9.13 12.94
N GLY A 129 -11.38 8.78 14.05
CA GLY A 129 -11.70 7.60 14.85
C GLY A 129 -11.18 6.27 14.28
N LEU A 130 -10.19 6.31 13.38
CA LEU A 130 -9.61 5.10 12.82
C LEU A 130 -8.60 4.45 13.79
N PRO A 131 -8.56 3.10 13.87
CA PRO A 131 -7.60 2.39 14.71
C PRO A 131 -6.20 2.46 14.09
N LEU A 132 -5.27 3.12 14.78
CA LEU A 132 -3.93 3.41 14.29
C LEU A 132 -2.86 2.77 15.17
N VAL A 133 -1.80 2.29 14.52
CA VAL A 133 -0.62 1.71 15.18
C VAL A 133 0.64 2.34 14.59
N GLU A 134 1.49 2.86 15.46
CA GLU A 134 2.81 3.36 15.06
C GLU A 134 3.76 2.18 14.81
N VAL A 135 4.29 2.08 13.59
CA VAL A 135 5.25 1.04 13.21
C VAL A 135 6.54 1.72 12.76
N SER A 136 7.48 1.87 13.69
CA SER A 136 8.80 2.43 13.35
C SER A 136 9.52 1.52 12.35
N GLN A 137 10.06 2.11 11.27
CA GLN A 137 10.80 1.41 10.21
C GLN A 137 12.20 0.96 10.65
N THR A 138 12.27 0.14 11.70
CA THR A 138 13.51 -0.44 12.21
C THR A 138 13.70 -1.86 11.70
N VAL A 139 14.97 -2.30 11.58
CA VAL A 139 15.32 -3.67 11.21
C VAL A 139 14.59 -4.69 12.09
N ARG A 140 14.42 -4.40 13.39
CA ARG A 140 13.73 -5.27 14.34
C ARG A 140 12.26 -5.50 13.97
N ASN A 141 11.57 -4.46 13.52
CA ASN A 141 10.15 -4.56 13.17
C ASN A 141 9.94 -5.13 11.77
N LEU A 142 10.82 -4.80 10.82
CA LEU A 142 10.63 -5.17 9.41
C LEU A 142 11.22 -6.55 9.06
N SER A 143 12.27 -7.03 9.73
CA SER A 143 12.95 -8.26 9.31
C SER A 143 12.03 -9.50 9.38
N GLU A 144 11.31 -9.68 10.48
CA GLU A 144 10.43 -10.85 10.63
C GLU A 144 9.18 -10.73 9.75
N ALA A 145 8.64 -9.53 9.57
CA ALA A 145 7.55 -9.27 8.65
C ALA A 145 7.94 -9.62 7.20
N MET A 146 9.13 -9.20 6.75
CA MET A 146 9.62 -9.49 5.41
C MET A 146 9.86 -10.99 5.17
N LYS A 147 10.41 -11.71 6.17
CA LYS A 147 10.56 -13.18 6.09
C LYS A 147 9.20 -13.90 6.00
N ALA A 148 8.21 -13.42 6.75
CA ALA A 148 6.85 -13.98 6.69
C ALA A 148 6.22 -13.79 5.31
N VAL A 149 6.35 -12.60 4.70
CA VAL A 149 5.90 -12.34 3.33
C VAL A 149 6.62 -13.26 2.34
N GLU A 150 7.94 -13.40 2.44
CA GLU A 150 8.69 -14.30 1.56
C GLU A 150 8.22 -15.75 1.68
N ALA A 151 7.94 -16.24 2.89
CA ALA A 151 7.39 -17.58 3.11
C ALA A 151 6.01 -17.76 2.48
N LEU A 152 5.13 -16.77 2.60
CA LEU A 152 3.79 -16.79 2.00
C LEU A 152 3.85 -16.87 0.47
N VAL A 153 4.70 -16.05 -0.15
CA VAL A 153 4.93 -16.05 -1.60
C VAL A 153 5.49 -17.39 -2.05
N TYR A 154 6.43 -17.95 -1.29
CA TYR A 154 7.03 -19.23 -1.66
C TYR A 154 6.04 -20.40 -1.59
N ALA A 155 5.11 -20.34 -0.64
CA ALA A 155 4.04 -21.31 -0.43
C ALA A 155 2.83 -21.13 -1.37
N GLY A 156 2.71 -19.98 -2.05
CA GLY A 156 1.53 -19.65 -2.87
C GLY A 156 0.29 -19.27 -2.04
N ASN A 157 0.48 -18.93 -0.76
CA ASN A 157 -0.59 -18.57 0.17
C ASN A 157 -0.83 -17.04 0.23
N CYS A 158 -0.42 -16.31 -0.80
CA CYS A 158 -0.75 -14.91 -0.97
C CYS A 158 -1.27 -14.61 -2.38
N THR A 159 -2.01 -13.53 -2.53
CA THR A 159 -2.58 -13.06 -3.81
C THR A 159 -2.61 -11.54 -3.82
N THR A 160 -2.41 -10.94 -4.99
CA THR A 160 -2.35 -9.49 -5.14
C THR A 160 -3.22 -9.01 -6.30
N THR A 161 -3.81 -7.82 -6.18
CA THR A 161 -4.55 -7.15 -7.27
C THR A 161 -3.62 -6.58 -8.33
N SER A 162 -2.38 -6.25 -7.97
CA SER A 162 -1.40 -5.65 -8.88
C SER A 162 -0.71 -6.74 -9.70
N THR A 163 -1.31 -7.14 -10.81
CA THR A 163 -0.64 -7.95 -11.83
C THR A 163 0.20 -7.00 -12.69
N LEU A 164 1.54 -7.13 -12.64
CA LEU A 164 2.49 -6.40 -13.49
C LEU A 164 2.57 -7.00 -14.89
#